data_AF-A0A415JRC3-F1
#
_entry.id   AF-A0A415JRC3-F1
#
_cell.length_a   1.000
_cell.length_b   1.000
_cell.length_c   1.000
_cell.angle_alpha   90.00
_cell.angle_beta   90.00
_cell.angle_gamma   90.00
#
_symmetry.space_group_name_H-M   'P 1'
#
loop_
_entity.id
_entity.type
_entity.pdbx_description
1 polymer ?
#
loop_
_entity_poly.entity_id
_entity_poly.type
_entity_poly.pdbx_seq_one_letter_code
_entity_poly.pdbx_strand_id
1 'polypeptide(L)'
;MTNEELQKEMIAAMKAKDRVRLSIIRQVKAEVKNIEVNERRDVTEEDVNSMIKRLIKQTSETLEMSIKAGTDQERTDNLTEQVKILESLLPAQVSGEELESLIDQVIAELGATSKKQMGQVMGALGKATGGNFDKPAAAKIVGAKLA
;
A
#
# COMPACT_ATOMS: atom_id res chain seq x y z
N MET A 1 2.23 -9.16 -4.10
CA MET A 1 0.97 -9.76 -4.55
C MET A 1 0.97 -9.80 -6.07
N THR A 2 1.05 -11.00 -6.64
CA THR A 2 0.95 -11.22 -8.09
C THR A 2 -0.51 -11.29 -8.55
N ASN A 3 -0.77 -11.16 -9.85
CA ASN A 3 -2.13 -11.33 -10.41
C ASN A 3 -2.67 -12.76 -10.18
N GLU A 4 -1.80 -13.77 -10.18
CA GLU A 4 -2.18 -15.15 -9.87
C GLU A 4 -2.58 -15.33 -8.40
N GLU A 5 -1.84 -14.73 -7.46
CA GLU A 5 -2.19 -14.73 -6.05
C GLU A 5 -3.52 -14.01 -5.80
N LEU A 6 -3.74 -12.86 -6.44
CA LEU A 6 -5.00 -12.14 -6.38
C LEU A 6 -6.19 -12.99 -6.90
N GLN A 7 -5.96 -13.81 -7.92
CA GLN A 7 -6.96 -14.76 -8.40
C GLN A 7 -7.25 -15.87 -7.38
N LYS A 8 -6.22 -16.39 -6.69
CA LYS A 8 -6.40 -17.39 -5.63
C LYS A 8 -7.21 -16.81 -4.46
N GLU A 9 -6.90 -15.58 -4.04
CA GLU A 9 -7.66 -14.86 -3.02
C GLU A 9 -9.13 -14.67 -3.42
N MET A 10 -9.41 -14.35 -4.69
CA MET A 10 -10.78 -14.26 -5.19
C MET A 10 -11.55 -15.58 -5.05
N ILE A 11 -10.90 -16.70 -5.39
CA ILE A 11 -11.50 -18.03 -5.28
C ILE A 11 -11.70 -18.39 -3.81
N ALA A 12 -10.75 -18.06 -2.93
CA ALA A 12 -10.87 -18.27 -1.49
C ALA A 12 -12.07 -17.50 -0.91
N ALA A 13 -12.20 -16.21 -1.24
CA ALA A 13 -13.33 -15.37 -0.81
C ALA A 13 -14.68 -15.92 -1.33
N MET A 14 -14.72 -16.41 -2.58
CA MET A 14 -15.91 -17.05 -3.15
C MET A 14 -16.31 -18.31 -2.39
N LYS A 15 -15.34 -19.18 -2.05
CA LYS A 15 -15.58 -20.41 -1.28
C LYS A 15 -16.02 -20.11 0.16
N ALA A 16 -15.43 -19.09 0.78
CA ALA A 16 -15.79 -18.62 2.11
C ALA A 16 -17.14 -17.88 2.17
N LYS A 17 -17.74 -17.58 1.00
CA LYS A 17 -18.95 -16.73 0.86
C LYS A 17 -18.78 -15.33 1.47
N ASP A 18 -17.54 -14.86 1.54
CA ASP A 18 -17.20 -13.52 1.99
C ASP A 18 -17.49 -12.52 0.86
N ARG A 19 -18.70 -11.93 0.92
CA ARG A 19 -19.19 -11.05 -0.14
C ARG A 19 -18.41 -9.75 -0.22
N VAL A 20 -17.98 -9.20 0.91
CA VAL A 20 -17.24 -7.92 0.95
C VAL A 20 -15.86 -8.12 0.36
N ARG A 21 -15.12 -9.12 0.83
CA ARG A 21 -13.78 -9.45 0.30
C ARG A 21 -13.83 -9.81 -1.18
N LEU A 22 -14.81 -10.59 -1.60
CA LEU A 22 -14.98 -10.95 -3.01
C LEU A 22 -15.25 -9.72 -3.89
N SER A 23 -16.08 -8.78 -3.43
CA SER A 23 -16.37 -7.55 -4.16
C SER A 23 -15.11 -6.70 -4.33
N ILE A 24 -14.34 -6.53 -3.25
CA ILE A 24 -13.10 -5.75 -3.26
C ILE A 24 -12.04 -6.37 -4.17
N ILE A 25 -11.82 -7.68 -4.07
CA ILE A 25 -10.84 -8.36 -4.94
C ILE A 25 -11.24 -8.24 -6.42
N ARG A 26 -12.53 -8.33 -6.74
CA ARG A 26 -13.01 -8.13 -8.12
C ARG A 26 -12.79 -6.71 -8.61
N GLN A 27 -12.98 -5.71 -7.75
CA GLN A 27 -12.68 -4.32 -8.08
C GLN A 27 -11.18 -4.14 -8.38
N VAL A 28 -10.29 -4.69 -7.53
CA VAL A 28 -8.84 -4.67 -7.79
C VAL A 28 -8.53 -5.33 -9.13
N LYS A 29 -9.07 -6.52 -9.41
CA LYS A 29 -8.85 -7.21 -10.69
C LYS A 29 -9.33 -6.41 -11.89
N ALA A 30 -10.44 -5.69 -11.79
CA ALA A 30 -10.94 -4.84 -12.86
C ALA A 30 -9.98 -3.68 -13.15
N GLU A 31 -9.46 -3.01 -12.11
CA GLU A 31 -8.47 -1.94 -12.26
C GLU A 31 -7.16 -2.46 -12.87
N VAL A 32 -6.69 -3.61 -12.41
CA VAL A 32 -5.51 -4.29 -12.98
C VAL A 32 -5.75 -4.63 -14.45
N LYS A 33 -6.93 -5.16 -14.80
CA LYS A 33 -7.29 -5.47 -16.20
C LYS A 33 -7.32 -4.21 -17.08
N ASN A 34 -7.76 -3.08 -16.53
CA ASN A 34 -7.75 -1.81 -17.26
C ASN A 34 -6.32 -1.39 -17.64
N ILE A 35 -5.32 -1.67 -16.80
CA ILE A 35 -3.90 -1.41 -17.16
C ILE A 35 -3.51 -2.26 -18.37
N GLU A 36 -3.79 -3.56 -18.37
CA GLU A 36 -3.44 -4.43 -19.50
C GLU A 36 -4.05 -3.95 -20.81
N VAL A 37 -5.31 -3.50 -20.76
CA VAL A 37 -6.04 -3.02 -21.93
C VAL A 37 -5.50 -1.66 -22.41
N ASN A 38 -5.29 -0.72 -21.49
CA ASN A 38 -4.89 0.64 -21.82
C ASN A 38 -3.42 0.72 -22.26
N GLU A 39 -2.54 -0.03 -21.60
CA GLU A 39 -1.10 -0.01 -21.86
C GLU A 39 -0.64 -1.11 -22.82
N ARG A 40 -1.52 -2.05 -23.18
CA ARG A 40 -1.26 -3.16 -24.11
C ARG A 40 -0.03 -4.00 -23.72
N ARG A 41 0.11 -4.26 -22.42
CA ARG A 41 1.16 -5.10 -21.84
C ARG A 41 0.60 -5.94 -20.71
N ASP A 42 1.33 -6.97 -20.32
CA ASP A 42 1.00 -7.71 -19.11
C ASP A 42 1.27 -6.83 -17.86
N VAL A 43 0.44 -7.04 -16.85
CA VAL A 43 0.62 -6.39 -15.54
C VAL A 43 1.75 -7.04 -14.76
N THR A 44 2.53 -6.20 -14.11
CA THR A 44 3.55 -6.61 -13.17
C THR A 44 2.97 -6.69 -11.75
N GLU A 45 3.71 -7.31 -10.84
CA GLU A 45 3.38 -7.26 -9.41
C GLU A 45 3.32 -5.82 -8.88
N GLU A 46 4.17 -4.93 -9.38
CA GLU A 46 4.19 -3.52 -8.99
C GLU A 46 2.89 -2.82 -9.40
N ASP A 47 2.33 -3.14 -10.57
CA ASP A 47 1.04 -2.60 -11.02
C ASP A 47 -0.10 -3.05 -10.10
N VAL A 48 -0.14 -4.33 -9.74
CA VAL A 48 -1.15 -4.88 -8.84
C VAL A 48 -1.08 -4.20 -7.48
N ASN A 49 0.12 -4.15 -6.88
CA ASN A 49 0.34 -3.50 -5.59
C ASN A 49 -0.01 -2.00 -5.66
N SER A 50 0.31 -1.32 -6.77
CA SER A 50 -0.01 0.10 -6.98
C SER A 50 -1.51 0.34 -7.06
N MET A 51 -2.26 -0.55 -7.74
CA MET A 51 -3.72 -0.45 -7.80
C MET A 51 -4.38 -0.68 -6.45
N ILE A 52 -3.89 -1.66 -5.68
CA ILE A 52 -4.39 -1.89 -4.31
C ILE A 52 -4.13 -0.64 -3.45
N LYS A 53 -2.91 -0.06 -3.48
CA LYS A 53 -2.58 1.18 -2.77
C LYS A 53 -3.48 2.35 -3.19
N ARG A 54 -3.80 2.48 -4.48
CA ARG A 54 -4.71 3.51 -4.98
C ARG A 54 -6.11 3.35 -4.40
N LEU A 55 -6.63 2.12 -4.38
CA LEU A 55 -7.95 1.82 -3.82
C LEU A 55 -7.99 2.05 -2.30
N ILE A 56 -6.93 1.69 -1.56
CA ILE A 56 -6.81 2.01 -0.12
C ILE A 56 -6.97 3.50 0.08
N LYS A 57 -6.23 4.32 -0.67
CA LYS A 57 -6.31 5.78 -0.55
C LYS A 57 -7.74 6.29 -0.80
N GLN A 58 -8.38 5.86 -1.89
CA GLN A 58 -9.73 6.30 -2.25
C GLN A 58 -10.78 5.88 -1.20
N THR A 59 -10.69 4.65 -0.70
CA THR A 59 -11.61 4.13 0.31
C THR A 59 -11.36 4.82 1.66
N SER A 60 -10.12 5.08 2.04
CA SER A 60 -9.77 5.80 3.28
C SER A 60 -10.22 7.26 3.24
N GLU A 61 -10.07 7.97 2.12
CA GLU A 61 -10.62 9.33 1.95
C GLU A 61 -12.16 9.33 2.10
N THR A 62 -12.83 8.32 1.55
CA THR A 62 -14.28 8.15 1.68
C THR A 62 -14.67 7.80 3.13
N LEU A 63 -13.89 6.96 3.81
CA LEU A 63 -14.07 6.60 5.21
C LEU A 63 -13.96 7.84 6.10
N GLU A 64 -12.93 8.66 5.91
CA GLU A 64 -12.76 9.90 6.67
C GLU A 64 -13.97 10.85 6.51
N MET A 65 -14.49 10.99 5.29
CA MET A 65 -15.70 11.77 5.05
C MET A 65 -16.93 11.17 5.77
N SER A 66 -17.06 9.85 5.78
CA SER A 66 -18.13 9.13 6.48
C SER A 66 -18.06 9.35 7.99
N ILE A 67 -16.86 9.22 8.58
CA ILE A 67 -16.61 9.46 10.00
C ILE A 67 -16.95 10.91 10.37
N LYS A 68 -16.52 11.88 9.55
CA LYS A 68 -16.80 13.31 9.77
C LYS A 68 -18.29 13.63 9.69
N ALA A 69 -19.02 12.98 8.80
CA ALA A 69 -20.47 13.14 8.72
C ALA A 69 -21.17 12.58 9.96
N GLY A 70 -20.71 11.43 10.48
CA GLY A 70 -21.21 10.84 11.73
C GLY A 70 -22.68 10.38 11.67
N THR A 71 -23.27 10.30 10.48
CA THR A 71 -24.70 10.02 10.28
C THR A 71 -25.00 8.56 9.91
N ASP A 72 -24.00 7.77 9.51
CA ASP A 72 -24.17 6.42 9.00
C ASP A 72 -23.04 5.49 9.49
N GLN A 73 -23.30 4.78 10.59
CA GLN A 73 -22.33 3.87 11.20
C GLN A 73 -22.12 2.62 10.35
N GLU A 74 -23.18 2.06 9.76
CA GLU A 74 -23.08 0.85 8.94
C GLU A 74 -22.18 1.09 7.72
N ARG A 75 -22.35 2.24 7.04
CA ARG A 75 -21.46 2.65 5.96
C ARG A 75 -20.01 2.82 6.43
N THR A 76 -19.81 3.42 7.60
CA THR A 76 -18.48 3.65 8.17
C THR A 76 -17.79 2.33 8.51
N ASP A 77 -18.51 1.38 9.10
CA ASP A 77 -18.01 0.04 9.40
C ASP A 77 -17.66 -0.73 8.13
N ASN A 78 -18.53 -0.65 7.11
CA ASN A 78 -18.29 -1.29 5.82
C ASN A 78 -17.04 -0.73 5.13
N LEU A 79 -16.87 0.60 5.10
CA LEU A 79 -15.66 1.24 4.54
C LEU A 79 -14.41 0.85 5.34
N THR A 80 -14.50 0.75 6.66
CA THR A 80 -13.42 0.30 7.53
C THR A 80 -13.02 -1.14 7.21
N GLU A 81 -13.99 -2.03 7.01
CA GLU A 81 -13.75 -3.42 6.60
C GLU A 81 -13.09 -3.50 5.22
N GLN A 82 -13.54 -2.70 4.25
CA GLN A 82 -12.94 -2.64 2.92
C GLN A 82 -11.47 -2.21 2.95
N VAL A 83 -11.12 -1.19 3.75
CA VAL A 83 -9.73 -0.76 3.94
C VAL A 83 -8.89 -1.90 4.49
N LYS A 84 -9.35 -2.57 5.55
CA LYS A 84 -8.63 -3.71 6.16
C LYS A 84 -8.43 -4.86 5.17
N ILE A 85 -9.43 -5.16 4.34
CA ILE A 85 -9.31 -6.19 3.32
C ILE A 85 -8.24 -5.80 2.29
N LEU A 86 -8.27 -4.57 1.78
CA LEU A 86 -7.28 -4.09 0.82
C LEU A 86 -5.86 -4.11 1.41
N GLU A 87 -5.68 -3.69 2.66
CA GLU A 87 -4.41 -3.76 3.38
C GLU A 87 -3.91 -5.21 3.51
N SER A 88 -4.81 -6.17 3.78
CA SER A 88 -4.46 -7.59 3.87
C SER A 88 -3.98 -8.20 2.54
N LEU A 89 -4.22 -7.53 1.42
CA LEU A 89 -3.74 -7.96 0.09
C LEU A 89 -2.35 -7.40 -0.24
N LEU A 90 -1.81 -6.52 0.59
CA LEU A 90 -0.45 -6.01 0.45
C LEU A 90 0.52 -6.77 1.35
N PRO A 91 1.80 -6.88 0.96
CA PRO A 91 2.83 -7.31 1.89
C PRO A 91 2.87 -6.36 3.09
N ALA A 92 3.16 -6.89 4.27
CA ALA A 92 3.32 -6.09 5.48
C ALA A 92 4.28 -4.93 5.21
N GLN A 93 3.81 -3.71 5.47
CA GLN A 93 4.58 -2.51 5.25
C GLN A 93 5.70 -2.42 6.29
N VAL A 94 6.93 -2.13 5.85
CA VAL A 94 8.04 -1.83 6.75
C VAL A 94 7.69 -0.53 7.48
N SER A 95 7.54 -0.62 8.80
CA SER A 95 7.02 0.48 9.63
C SER A 95 7.61 0.43 11.05
N GLY A 96 7.40 1.50 11.83
CA GLY A 96 7.87 1.57 13.21
C GLY A 96 9.38 1.36 13.38
N GLU A 97 9.77 0.56 14.37
CA GLU A 97 11.17 0.26 14.71
C GLU A 97 11.92 -0.42 13.56
N GLU A 98 11.25 -1.27 12.79
CA GLU A 98 11.87 -1.94 11.63
C GLU A 98 12.25 -0.92 10.55
N LEU A 99 11.37 0.05 10.29
CA LEU A 99 11.64 1.15 9.37
C LEU A 99 12.77 2.04 9.87
N GLU A 100 12.80 2.35 11.16
CA GLU A 100 13.88 3.14 11.76
C GLU A 100 15.24 2.43 11.66
N SER A 101 15.29 1.14 12.00
CA SER A 101 16.51 0.34 11.90
C SER A 101 17.02 0.25 10.46
N LEU A 102 16.12 0.04 9.50
CA LEU A 102 16.48 -0.01 8.09
C LEU A 102 16.99 1.35 7.58
N ILE A 103 16.37 2.45 8.02
CA ILE A 103 16.85 3.80 7.70
C ILE A 103 18.27 4.02 8.26
N ASP A 104 18.54 3.60 9.50
CA ASP A 104 19.88 3.71 10.10
C ASP A 104 20.93 2.92 9.32
N GLN A 105 20.60 1.70 8.89
CA GLN A 105 21.46 0.89 8.04
C GLN A 105 21.75 1.60 6.71
N VAL A 106 20.73 2.09 6.02
CA VAL A 106 20.90 2.80 4.74
C VAL A 106 21.71 4.09 4.90
N ILE A 107 21.50 4.86 5.97
CA ILE A 107 22.29 6.07 6.25
C ILE A 107 23.76 5.71 6.47
N ALA A 108 24.05 4.66 7.25
CA ALA A 108 25.40 4.20 7.52
C ALA A 108 26.11 3.69 6.27
N GLU A 109 25.44 2.87 5.45
CA GLU A 109 25.97 2.35 4.18
C GLU A 109 26.30 3.47 3.19
N LEU A 110 25.48 4.51 3.14
CA LEU A 110 25.67 5.64 2.22
C LEU A 110 26.58 6.74 2.79
N GLY A 111 26.96 6.67 4.06
CA GLY A 111 27.68 7.73 4.76
C GLY A 111 26.92 9.07 4.72
N ALA A 112 25.59 9.03 4.76
CA ALA A 112 24.76 10.21 4.66
C ALA A 112 24.81 11.04 5.95
N THR A 113 25.15 12.32 5.86
CA THR A 113 25.29 13.22 7.01
C THR A 113 24.47 14.50 6.88
N SER A 114 24.04 14.85 5.65
CA SER A 114 23.30 16.08 5.38
C SER A 114 21.94 15.82 4.76
N LYS A 115 20.95 16.68 5.07
CA LYS A 115 19.64 16.71 4.39
C LYS A 115 19.72 16.80 2.86
N LYS A 116 20.83 17.28 2.30
CA LYS A 116 21.07 17.25 0.83
C LYS A 116 21.08 15.81 0.27
N GLN A 117 21.42 14.82 1.10
CA GLN A 117 21.48 13.40 0.75
C GLN A 117 20.17 12.65 1.02
N MET A 118 19.13 13.34 1.52
CA MET A 118 17.81 12.76 1.77
C MET A 118 17.27 11.99 0.56
N GLY A 119 17.37 12.55 -0.64
CA GLY A 119 16.89 11.89 -1.87
C GLY A 119 17.62 10.57 -2.17
N GLN A 120 18.91 10.50 -1.85
CA GLN A 120 19.73 9.30 -2.01
C GLN A 120 19.33 8.21 -1.01
N VAL A 121 19.16 8.58 0.27
CA VAL A 121 18.69 7.67 1.34
C VAL A 121 17.30 7.14 1.02
N MET A 122 16.37 8.01 0.64
CA MET A 122 15.00 7.61 0.26
C MET A 122 14.98 6.70 -0.97
N GLY A 123 15.86 6.93 -1.94
CA GLY A 123 16.01 6.08 -3.12
C GLY A 123 16.54 4.69 -2.79
N ALA A 124 17.55 4.59 -1.92
CA ALA A 124 18.10 3.32 -1.46
C ALA A 124 17.11 2.54 -0.59
N LEU A 125 16.40 3.22 0.32
CA LEU A 125 15.30 2.65 1.11
C LEU A 125 14.19 2.11 0.19
N GLY A 126 13.86 2.86 -0.87
CA GLY A 126 12.99 2.43 -1.96
C GLY A 126 13.36 1.08 -2.53
N LYS A 127 14.65 0.90 -2.88
CA LYS A 127 15.16 -0.35 -3.45
C LYS A 127 15.16 -1.50 -2.44
N ALA A 128 15.56 -1.24 -1.19
CA ALA A 128 15.66 -2.25 -0.14
C ALA A 128 14.30 -2.86 0.25
N THR A 129 13.22 -2.09 0.09
CA THR A 129 11.87 -2.47 0.52
C THR A 129 10.91 -2.73 -0.64
N GLY A 130 11.36 -2.60 -1.90
CA GLY A 130 10.46 -2.54 -3.05
C GLY A 130 9.43 -1.39 -2.97
N GLY A 131 9.76 -0.32 -2.24
CA GLY A 131 8.86 0.82 -1.99
C GLY A 131 7.71 0.49 -1.04
N ASN A 132 7.83 -0.55 -0.20
CA ASN A 132 6.81 -0.96 0.75
C ASN A 132 6.96 -0.33 2.14
N PHE A 133 6.96 1.00 2.21
CA PHE A 133 6.96 1.81 3.44
C PHE A 133 6.16 3.11 3.24
N ASP A 134 5.81 3.77 4.34
CA ASP A 134 5.17 5.09 4.30
C ASP A 134 6.24 6.15 3.98
N LYS A 135 6.16 6.74 2.78
CA LYS A 135 7.11 7.76 2.29
C LYS A 135 7.10 9.01 3.18
N PRO A 136 5.95 9.65 3.48
CA PRO A 136 5.88 10.72 4.48
C PRO A 136 6.55 10.39 5.83
N ALA A 137 6.25 9.23 6.40
CA ALA A 137 6.82 8.80 7.68
C ALA A 137 8.34 8.61 7.59
N ALA A 138 8.82 7.90 6.57
CA ALA A 138 10.24 7.70 6.32
C ALA A 138 10.97 9.04 6.09
N ALA A 139 10.40 9.95 5.31
CA ALA A 139 11.00 11.28 5.07
C ALA A 139 11.14 12.09 6.37
N LYS A 140 10.16 11.98 7.28
CA LYS A 140 10.24 12.61 8.61
C LYS A 140 11.36 12.00 9.46
N ILE A 141 11.49 10.67 9.47
CA ILE A 141 12.52 9.94 10.24
C ILE A 141 13.92 10.26 9.69
N VAL A 142 14.12 10.13 8.37
CA VAL A 142 15.40 10.45 7.72
C VAL A 142 15.76 11.92 7.95
N GLY A 143 14.80 12.83 7.84
CA GLY A 143 15.01 14.26 8.09
C GLY A 143 15.37 14.61 9.52
N ALA A 144 14.97 13.79 10.50
CA ALA A 144 15.36 13.92 11.90
C ALA A 144 16.76 13.35 12.17
N LYS A 145 17.19 12.34 11.39
CA LYS A 145 18.49 11.67 11.53
C LYS A 145 19.62 12.37 10.76
N LEU A 146 19.30 13.19 9.75
CA LEU A 146 20.26 13.97 8.97
C LEU A 146 20.32 15.43 9.42
N ALA A 147 21.52 16.02 9.43
CA ALA A 147 21.75 17.43 9.79
C ALA A 147 21.30 18.40 8.68
#